data_AF-A0A351TIQ2-F1
#
_entry.id   AF-A0A351TIQ2-F1
#
_cell.length_a   1.000
_cell.length_b   1.000
_cell.length_c   1.000
_cell.angle_alpha   90.00
_cell.angle_beta   90.00
_cell.angle_gamma   90.00
#
_symmetry.space_group_name_H-M   'P 1'
#
loop_
_entity.id
_entity.type
_entity.pdbx_description
1 polymer ?
#
loop_
_entity_poly.entity_id
_entity_poly.type
_entity_poly.pdbx_seq_one_letter_code
_entity_poly.pdbx_strand_id
1 'polypeptide(L)'
;MDSRDLAVVLLVGQPRLNTTLNQSTHESLRQRIVMNYHMAGISKEEGRTYITRKLEGAGSRQTVFDANAMEAVLNAAGGTPRMINKICSRSLMIGASQNKDIIDADTVRKAVEDNQLG
;
A
#
# COMPACT_ATOMS: atom_id res chain seq x y z
N MET A 1 -12.14 25.12 -35.67
CA MET A 1 -12.69 25.55 -34.37
C MET A 1 -13.77 24.55 -34.04
N ASP A 2 -13.67 23.61 -33.11
CA ASP A 2 -12.80 23.44 -31.95
C ASP A 2 -12.73 21.94 -31.65
N SER A 3 -11.55 21.32 -31.77
CA SER A 3 -11.34 19.96 -31.26
C SER A 3 -10.35 20.05 -30.12
N ARG A 4 -10.77 20.70 -29.03
CA ARG A 4 -10.06 20.62 -27.75
C ARG A 4 -10.61 19.40 -27.04
N ASP A 5 -9.75 18.54 -26.52
CA ASP A 5 -10.14 17.50 -25.57
C ASP A 5 -10.66 18.20 -24.30
N LEU A 6 -11.97 18.39 -24.22
CA LEU A 6 -12.61 19.21 -23.17
C LEU A 6 -12.64 18.52 -21.80
N ALA A 7 -12.37 17.21 -21.74
CA ALA A 7 -12.36 16.46 -20.49
C ALA A 7 -11.53 15.19 -20.57
N VAL A 8 -10.76 14.93 -19.52
CA VAL A 8 -10.13 13.63 -19.25
C VAL A 8 -10.97 12.93 -18.18
N VAL A 9 -11.46 11.72 -18.49
CA VAL A 9 -12.25 10.91 -17.55
C VAL A 9 -11.38 9.78 -17.00
N LEU A 10 -11.15 9.79 -15.69
CA LEU A 10 -10.47 8.72 -14.96
C LEU A 10 -11.49 7.88 -14.22
N LEU A 11 -11.66 6.62 -14.63
CA LEU A 11 -12.51 5.65 -13.96
C LEU A 11 -11.68 4.86 -12.96
N VAL A 12 -11.94 5.05 -11.66
CA VAL A 12 -11.22 4.38 -10.57
C VAL A 12 -12.21 3.61 -9.71
N GLY A 13 -11.91 2.35 -9.43
CA GLY A 13 -12.77 1.51 -8.62
C GLY A 13 -12.16 0.15 -8.30
N GLN A 14 -12.96 -0.68 -7.64
CA GLN A 14 -12.60 -2.06 -7.33
C GLN A 14 -12.60 -2.93 -8.60
N PRO A 15 -12.02 -4.15 -8.57
CA PRO A 15 -12.00 -5.06 -9.72
C PRO A 15 -13.39 -5.31 -10.36
N ARG A 16 -14.45 -5.21 -9.56
CA ARG A 16 -15.84 -5.31 -10.01
C ARG A 16 -16.20 -4.29 -11.10
N LEU A 17 -15.58 -3.11 -11.09
CA LEU A 17 -15.77 -2.09 -12.13
C LEU A 17 -15.35 -2.63 -13.51
N ASN A 18 -14.22 -3.31 -13.59
CA ASN A 18 -13.78 -3.95 -14.83
C ASN A 18 -14.74 -5.06 -15.27
N THR A 19 -15.31 -5.82 -14.33
CA THR A 19 -16.35 -6.82 -14.65
C THR A 19 -17.60 -6.16 -15.22
N THR A 20 -18.07 -5.05 -14.64
CA THR A 20 -19.23 -4.30 -15.13
C THR A 20 -18.95 -3.70 -16.51
N LEU A 21 -17.80 -3.05 -16.72
CA LEU A 21 -17.45 -2.45 -18.01
C LEU A 21 -17.29 -3.47 -19.13
N ASN A 22 -17.03 -4.74 -18.82
CA ASN A 22 -16.94 -5.83 -19.80
C ASN A 22 -18.30 -6.41 -20.20
N GLN A 23 -19.41 -5.96 -19.61
CA GLN A 23 -20.74 -6.38 -20.04
C GLN A 23 -21.09 -5.77 -21.40
N SER A 24 -21.83 -6.51 -22.23
CA SER A 24 -22.22 -6.10 -23.60
C SER A 24 -22.94 -4.76 -23.64
N THR A 25 -23.72 -4.44 -22.60
CA THR A 25 -24.43 -3.16 -22.44
C THR A 25 -23.49 -1.94 -22.39
N HIS A 26 -22.22 -2.13 -22.07
CA HIS A 26 -21.22 -1.06 -21.91
C HIS A 26 -20.13 -1.08 -22.98
N GLU A 27 -20.30 -1.84 -24.07
CA GLU A 27 -19.29 -2.02 -25.11
C GLU A 27 -18.84 -0.69 -25.76
N SER A 28 -19.79 0.21 -26.02
CA SER A 28 -19.53 1.53 -26.63
C SER A 28 -18.66 2.43 -25.74
N LEU A 29 -18.81 2.33 -24.42
CA LEU A 29 -17.95 3.03 -23.47
C LEU A 29 -16.58 2.34 -23.38
N ARG A 30 -16.55 1.00 -23.35
CA ARG A 30 -15.31 0.22 -23.26
C ARG A 30 -14.36 0.48 -24.43
N GLN A 31 -14.88 0.61 -25.65
CA GLN A 31 -14.08 0.92 -26.84
C GLN A 31 -13.42 2.31 -26.79
N ARG A 32 -13.92 3.23 -25.94
CA ARG A 32 -13.34 4.57 -25.75
C ARG A 32 -12.29 4.62 -24.64
N ILE A 33 -12.09 3.53 -23.89
CA ILE A 33 -11.07 3.45 -22.85
C ILE A 33 -9.73 3.19 -23.52
N VAL A 34 -8.89 4.22 -23.59
CA VAL A 34 -7.56 4.15 -24.22
C VAL A 34 -6.56 3.37 -23.35
N MET A 35 -6.70 3.44 -22.02
CA MET A 35 -5.81 2.80 -21.07
C MET A 35 -6.62 2.12 -19.96
N ASN A 36 -6.36 0.83 -19.74
CA ASN A 36 -6.86 0.09 -18.58
C ASN A 36 -5.66 -0.46 -17.81
N TYR A 37 -5.58 -0.15 -16.53
CA TYR A 37 -4.51 -0.61 -15.65
C TYR A 37 -5.08 -1.21 -14.37
N HIS A 38 -4.64 -2.42 -14.04
CA HIS A 38 -4.93 -3.05 -12.77
C HIS A 38 -3.74 -2.85 -11.82
N MET A 39 -3.92 -2.06 -10.77
CA MET A 39 -2.92 -1.91 -9.73
C MET A 39 -2.83 -3.20 -8.90
N ALA A 40 -1.77 -3.97 -9.12
CA ALA A 40 -1.40 -5.09 -8.25
C ALA A 40 -0.80 -4.58 -6.93
N GLY A 41 -0.62 -5.50 -5.97
CA GLY A 41 0.15 -5.20 -4.76
C GLY A 41 1.60 -4.83 -5.10
N ILE A 42 2.24 -4.07 -4.21
CA ILE A 42 3.63 -3.69 -4.37
C ILE A 42 4.56 -4.87 -4.08
N SER A 43 5.67 -4.93 -4.79
CA SER A 43 6.75 -5.89 -4.53
C SER A 43 7.41 -5.62 -3.17
N LYS A 44 8.21 -6.59 -2.69
CA LYS A 44 8.98 -6.41 -1.44
C LYS A 44 9.99 -5.26 -1.56
N GLU A 45 10.61 -5.08 -2.72
CA GLU A 45 11.58 -3.99 -2.94
C GLU A 45 10.91 -2.61 -2.96
N GLU A 46 9.78 -2.50 -3.66
CA GLU A 46 8.95 -1.29 -3.62
C GLU A 46 8.44 -1.02 -2.21
N GLY A 47 8.08 -2.07 -1.47
CA GLY A 47 7.67 -1.97 -0.07
C GLY A 47 8.77 -1.46 0.86
N ARG A 48 10.02 -1.92 0.71
CA ARG A 48 11.17 -1.38 1.44
C ARG A 48 11.31 0.12 1.16
N THR A 49 11.31 0.48 -0.12
CA THR A 49 11.42 1.88 -0.56
C THR A 49 10.27 2.74 -0.04
N TYR A 50 9.06 2.18 -0.04
CA TYR A 50 7.85 2.82 0.46
C TYR A 50 7.96 3.16 1.95
N ILE A 51 8.40 2.20 2.78
CA ILE A 51 8.56 2.39 4.22
C ILE A 51 9.66 3.42 4.51
N THR A 52 10.81 3.30 3.84
CA THR A 52 11.91 4.25 4.01
C THR A 52 11.49 5.67 3.66
N ARG A 53 10.86 5.89 2.51
CA ARG A 53 10.37 7.23 2.11
C ARG A 53 9.31 7.79 3.04
N LYS A 54 8.44 6.93 3.58
CA LYS A 54 7.44 7.32 4.59
C LYS A 54 8.12 7.83 5.87
N LEU A 55 9.16 7.14 6.33
CA LEU A 55 9.93 7.54 7.51
C LEU A 55 10.73 8.83 7.27
N GLU A 56 11.35 8.96 6.10
CA GLU A 56 12.03 10.19 5.68
C GLU A 56 11.07 11.39 5.63
N GLY A 57 9.87 11.20 5.06
CA GLY A 57 8.83 12.21 5.02
C GLY A 57 8.29 12.59 6.40
N ALA A 58 8.37 11.69 7.38
CA ALA A 58 8.09 11.97 8.79
C ALA A 58 9.26 12.65 9.53
N GLY A 59 10.37 12.92 8.83
CA GLY A 59 11.56 13.56 9.39
C GLY A 59 12.55 12.60 10.07
N SER A 60 12.32 11.29 9.99
CA SER A 60 13.27 10.31 10.53
C SER A 60 14.51 10.24 9.63
N ARG A 61 15.68 10.46 10.23
CA ARG A 61 17.00 10.26 9.59
C ARG A 61 17.72 9.02 10.10
N GLN A 62 17.10 8.31 11.04
CA GLN A 62 17.65 7.13 11.69
C GLN A 62 16.92 5.87 11.24
N THR A 63 17.61 4.75 11.36
CA THR A 63 17.06 3.43 11.10
C THR A 63 16.05 3.08 12.19
N VAL A 64 14.75 3.14 11.87
CA VAL A 64 13.68 2.84 12.82
C VAL A 64 13.33 1.35 12.86
N PHE A 65 13.51 0.65 11.74
CA PHE A 65 13.27 -0.79 11.63
C PHE A 65 14.56 -1.50 11.25
N ASP A 66 14.91 -2.56 11.97
CA ASP A 66 15.99 -3.44 11.52
C ASP A 66 15.60 -4.22 10.25
N ALA A 67 16.59 -4.88 9.63
CA ALA A 67 16.37 -5.62 8.39
C ALA A 67 15.33 -6.75 8.55
N ASN A 68 15.35 -7.44 9.70
CA ASN A 68 14.45 -8.56 9.98
C ASN A 68 13.01 -8.08 10.20
N ALA A 69 12.84 -6.94 10.89
CA ALA A 69 11.58 -6.27 11.12
C ALA A 69 10.98 -5.79 9.80
N MET A 70 11.79 -5.19 8.94
CA MET A 70 11.37 -4.77 7.60
C MET A 70 10.85 -5.96 6.78
N GLU A 71 11.57 -7.08 6.78
CA GLU A 71 11.10 -8.30 6.11
C GLU A 71 9.82 -8.87 6.72
N ALA A 72 9.73 -8.89 8.05
CA ALA A 72 8.53 -9.35 8.75
C ALA A 72 7.29 -8.52 8.38
N VAL A 73 7.42 -7.18 8.30
CA VAL A 73 6.33 -6.29 7.86
C VAL A 73 5.90 -6.62 6.44
N LEU A 74 6.86 -6.73 5.52
CA LEU A 74 6.58 -6.95 4.10
C LEU A 74 5.96 -8.32 3.82
N ASN A 75 6.42 -9.35 4.51
CA ASN A 75 5.86 -10.69 4.44
C ASN A 75 4.42 -10.71 4.99
N ALA A 76 4.17 -10.07 6.13
CA ALA A 76 2.85 -10.05 6.75
C ALA A 76 1.84 -9.17 5.98
N ALA A 77 2.30 -8.12 5.30
CA ALA A 77 1.42 -7.20 4.59
C ALA A 77 0.94 -7.69 3.22
N GLY A 78 1.55 -8.74 2.65
CA GLY A 78 1.16 -9.30 1.36
C GLY A 78 1.17 -8.29 0.20
N GLY A 79 2.07 -7.30 0.24
CA GLY A 79 2.19 -6.27 -0.79
C GLY A 79 1.08 -5.21 -0.80
N THR A 80 0.21 -5.15 0.22
CA THR A 80 -0.81 -4.10 0.31
C THR A 80 -0.30 -2.89 1.09
N PRO A 81 -0.17 -1.68 0.48
CA PRO A 81 0.36 -0.50 1.18
C PRO A 81 -0.42 -0.12 2.45
N ARG A 82 -1.74 -0.31 2.43
CA ARG A 82 -2.60 -0.09 3.60
C ARG A 82 -2.21 -1.00 4.76
N MET A 83 -1.92 -2.27 4.47
CA MET A 83 -1.53 -3.24 5.50
C MET A 83 -0.13 -2.97 6.02
N ILE A 84 0.81 -2.60 5.14
CA ILE A 84 2.15 -2.14 5.53
C ILE A 84 2.04 -1.00 6.54
N ASN A 85 1.27 0.05 6.22
CA ASN A 85 1.09 1.19 7.14
C ASN A 85 0.47 0.77 8.48
N LYS A 86 -0.53 -0.12 8.47
CA LYS A 86 -1.20 -0.58 9.70
C LYS A 86 -0.21 -1.31 10.60
N ILE A 87 0.57 -2.24 10.04
CA ILE A 87 1.59 -2.99 10.78
C ILE A 87 2.68 -2.04 11.28
N CYS A 88 3.27 -1.20 10.41
CA CYS A 88 4.31 -0.25 10.82
C CYS A 88 3.85 0.66 11.97
N SER A 89 2.68 1.28 11.85
CA SER A 89 2.17 2.21 12.88
C SER A 89 1.99 1.50 14.23
N ARG A 90 1.52 0.26 14.22
CA ARG A 90 1.32 -0.52 15.44
C ARG A 90 2.64 -1.00 16.02
N SER A 91 3.59 -1.42 15.19
CA SER A 91 4.95 -1.74 15.61
C SER A 91 5.64 -0.54 16.27
N LEU A 92 5.47 0.66 15.73
CA LEU A 92 6.00 1.89 16.32
C LEU A 92 5.36 2.19 17.68
N MET A 93 4.04 2.00 17.81
CA MET A 93 3.33 2.21 19.08
C MET A 93 3.80 1.22 20.16
N ILE A 94 3.97 -0.06 19.79
CA ILE A 94 4.49 -1.09 20.70
C ILE A 94 5.94 -0.77 21.06
N GLY A 95 6.79 -0.40 20.10
CA GLY A 95 8.19 -0.01 20.34
C GLY A 95 8.31 1.18 21.28
N ALA A 96 7.47 2.21 21.08
CA ALA A 96 7.40 3.37 21.96
C ALA A 96 7.00 2.97 23.40
N SER A 97 6.02 2.07 23.56
CA SER A 97 5.62 1.57 24.89
C SER A 97 6.73 0.79 25.61
N GLN A 98 7.69 0.25 24.86
CA GLN A 98 8.84 -0.52 25.36
C GLN A 98 10.13 0.31 25.43
N ASN A 99 10.09 1.62 25.14
CA ASN A 99 11.26 2.50 25.01
C ASN A 99 12.36 1.90 24.10
N LYS A 100 11.96 1.29 22.98
CA LYS A 100 12.91 0.79 21.97
C LYS A 100 13.20 1.86 20.93
N ASP A 101 14.49 2.11 20.68
CA ASP A 101 14.94 3.00 19.60
C ASP A 101 14.85 2.34 18.22
N ILE A 102 14.96 1.01 18.15
CA ILE A 102 14.90 0.23 16.91
C ILE A 102 13.83 -0.86 17.06
N ILE A 103 12.95 -0.95 16.07
CA ILE A 103 11.93 -1.99 15.96
C ILE A 103 12.57 -3.27 15.41
N ASP A 104 12.41 -4.34 16.17
CA ASP A 104 12.84 -5.70 15.83
C ASP A 104 11.69 -6.56 15.27
N ALA A 105 12.04 -7.72 14.71
CA ALA A 105 11.08 -8.66 14.15
C ALA A 105 10.07 -9.18 15.18
N ASP A 106 10.44 -9.28 16.46
CA ASP A 106 9.54 -9.73 17.52
C ASP A 106 8.43 -8.71 17.81
N THR A 107 8.78 -7.42 17.80
CA THR A 107 7.84 -6.31 17.94
C THR A 107 6.86 -6.26 16.77
N VAL A 108 7.36 -6.51 15.56
CA VAL A 108 6.50 -6.64 14.37
C VAL A 108 5.58 -7.84 14.48
N ARG A 109 6.05 -9.00 14.94
CA ARG A 109 5.21 -10.19 15.11
C ARG A 109 4.07 -9.93 16.10
N LYS A 110 4.38 -9.30 17.24
CA LYS A 110 3.36 -8.84 18.21
C LYS A 110 2.35 -7.90 17.54
N ALA A 111 2.82 -6.93 16.76
CA ALA A 111 1.95 -6.00 16.05
C ALA A 111 1.03 -6.69 15.02
N VAL A 112 1.48 -7.79 14.39
CA VAL A 112 0.70 -8.59 13.44
C VAL A 112 -0.37 -9.43 14.16
N GLU A 113 -0.03 -10.07 15.27
CA GLU A 113 -0.98 -10.85 16.08
C GLU A 113 -2.11 -9.96 16.61
N ASP A 114 -1.75 -8.79 17.15
CA ASP A 114 -2.67 -7.76 17.60
C ASP A 114 -3.60 -7.21 16.51
N ASN A 115 -3.14 -7.26 15.26
CA ASN A 115 -3.87 -6.78 14.08
C ASN A 115 -4.90 -7.82 13.59
N GLN A 116 -4.78 -9.10 13.98
CA GLN A 116 -5.77 -10.13 13.68
C GLN A 116 -6.96 -10.13 14.66
N LEU A 117 -6.79 -9.49 15.82
CA LEU A 117 -7.78 -9.45 16.90
C LEU A 117 -8.74 -8.25 16.85
N GLY A 118 -8.69 -7.41 15.80
CA GLY A 118 -9.60 -6.27 15.62
C GLY A 118 -9.79 -5.85 14.18
#